data_AF-A0A2I8A9V9-F1
#
_entry.id   AF-A0A2I8A9V9-F1
#
_cell.length_a   1.000
_cell.length_b   1.000
_cell.length_c   1.000
_cell.angle_alpha   90.00
_cell.angle_beta   90.00
_cell.angle_gamma   90.00
#
_symmetry.space_group_name_H-M   'P 1'
#
loop_
_entity.id
_entity.type
_entity.pdbx_description
1 polymer ?
#
loop_
_entity_poly.entity_id
_entity_poly.type
_entity_poly.pdbx_seq_one_letter_code
_entity_poly.pdbx_strand_id
1 'polypeptide(L)'
;MSTNDEIVEKLQTIVEQIKPDADIDIEQLRQIASDLENIRSQLQFERTDARKNHKWREADKLKDAEQECTQALDSVTSAILRPILIGKNQDNLQEMRKILGEVKTAAKTQERIDFIIKSLSFLRRILT
;
A
#
# COMPACT_ATOMS: atom_id res chain seq x y z
N MET A 1 7.93 -6.72 16.75
CA MET A 1 6.88 -6.33 15.79
C MET A 1 6.76 -7.44 14.76
N SER A 2 5.56 -7.76 14.29
CA SER A 2 5.37 -8.69 13.16
C SER A 2 5.76 -7.98 11.87
N THR A 3 6.25 -8.68 10.85
CA THR A 3 6.51 -8.11 9.51
C THR A 3 5.28 -7.35 8.96
N ASN A 4 4.07 -7.81 9.29
CA ASN A 4 2.84 -7.10 8.93
C ASN A 4 2.68 -5.74 9.63
N ASP A 5 3.21 -5.54 10.84
CA ASP A 5 3.27 -4.21 11.47
C ASP A 5 4.14 -3.25 10.65
N GLU A 6 5.32 -3.72 10.24
CA GLU A 6 6.25 -2.89 9.47
C GLU A 6 5.68 -2.50 8.10
N ILE A 7 4.98 -3.43 7.44
CA ILE A 7 4.29 -3.13 6.17
C ILE A 7 3.20 -2.07 6.39
N VAL A 8 2.41 -2.21 7.46
CA VAL A 8 1.34 -1.25 7.80
C VAL A 8 1.92 0.14 8.08
N GLU A 9 2.99 0.24 8.87
CA GLU A 9 3.65 1.51 9.17
C GLU A 9 4.26 2.17 7.93
N LYS A 10 4.89 1.40 7.05
CA LYS A 10 5.40 1.92 5.77
C LYS A 10 4.29 2.42 4.88
N LEU A 11 3.19 1.68 4.74
CA LEU A 11 2.03 2.11 3.95
C LEU A 11 1.37 3.35 4.55
N GLN A 12 1.27 3.43 5.87
CA GLN A 12 0.79 4.64 6.53
C GLN A 12 1.69 5.83 6.19
N THR A 13 3.01 5.65 6.26
CA THR A 13 3.99 6.69 5.93
C THR A 13 3.84 7.15 4.48
N ILE A 14 3.72 6.21 3.53
CA ILE A 14 3.47 6.52 2.11
C ILE A 14 2.18 7.32 1.94
N VAL A 15 1.09 6.87 2.57
CA VAL A 15 -0.22 7.54 2.48
C VAL A 15 -0.19 8.95 3.09
N GLU A 16 0.59 9.17 4.15
CA GLU A 16 0.79 10.49 4.76
C GLU A 16 1.68 11.43 3.91
N GLN A 17 2.67 10.86 3.20
CA GLN A 17 3.53 11.61 2.28
C GLN A 17 2.75 12.13 1.08
N ILE A 18 1.74 11.38 0.65
CA ILE A 18 0.85 11.78 -0.44
C ILE A 18 -0.14 12.80 0.10
N LYS A 19 0.33 14.06 0.20
CA LYS A 19 -0.52 15.18 0.57
C LYS A 19 -1.47 15.47 -0.59
N PRO A 20 -2.79 15.42 -0.37
CA PRO A 20 -3.78 15.64 -1.42
C PRO A 20 -3.86 17.09 -1.92
N ASP A 21 -3.18 18.02 -1.22
CA ASP A 21 -3.10 19.44 -1.57
C ASP A 21 -1.75 19.84 -2.20
N ALA A 22 -0.82 18.90 -2.40
CA ALA A 22 0.50 19.18 -2.97
C ALA A 22 0.74 18.41 -4.27
N ASP A 23 1.39 19.05 -5.24
CA ASP A 23 1.94 18.34 -6.39
C ASP A 23 2.95 17.32 -5.88
N ILE A 24 2.75 16.04 -6.24
CA ILE A 24 3.71 14.99 -5.91
C ILE A 24 4.87 15.12 -6.90
N ASP A 25 6.03 15.48 -6.37
CA ASP A 25 7.27 15.52 -7.13
C ASP A 25 7.71 14.10 -7.54
N ILE A 26 8.39 13.99 -8.68
CA ILE A 26 9.03 12.78 -9.19
C ILE A 26 9.92 12.13 -8.14
N GLU A 27 10.64 12.90 -7.32
CA GLU A 27 11.49 12.32 -6.28
C GLU A 27 10.68 11.65 -5.17
N GLN A 28 9.51 12.21 -4.82
CA GLN A 28 8.56 11.54 -3.91
C GLN A 28 7.99 10.27 -4.54
N LEU A 29 7.63 10.30 -5.83
CA LEU A 29 7.15 9.10 -6.52
C LEU A 29 8.22 7.99 -6.57
N ARG A 30 9.49 8.34 -6.78
CA ARG A 30 10.61 7.37 -6.73
C ARG A 30 10.78 6.75 -5.35
N GLN A 31 10.65 7.56 -4.29
CA GLN A 31 10.68 7.05 -2.93
C GLN A 31 9.52 6.08 -2.66
N ILE A 32 8.29 6.46 -3.07
CA ILE A 32 7.10 5.61 -2.96
C ILE A 32 7.30 4.30 -3.72
N ALA A 33 7.86 4.34 -4.94
CA ALA A 33 8.15 3.14 -5.72
C ALA A 33 9.12 2.20 -4.99
N SER A 34 10.22 2.74 -4.45
CA SER A 34 11.20 1.99 -3.66
C SER A 34 10.56 1.35 -2.42
N ASP A 35 9.71 2.10 -1.71
CA ASP A 35 9.02 1.58 -0.53
C ASP A 35 8.02 0.48 -0.89
N LEU A 36 7.31 0.60 -2.02
CA LEU A 36 6.43 -0.44 -2.54
C LEU A 36 7.18 -1.71 -2.98
N GLU A 37 8.37 -1.59 -3.56
CA GLU A 37 9.22 -2.75 -3.88
C GLU A 37 9.64 -3.51 -2.61
N ASN A 38 9.99 -2.76 -1.56
CA ASN A 38 10.29 -3.33 -0.25
C ASN A 38 9.07 -4.03 0.35
N ILE A 39 7.90 -3.40 0.33
CA ILE A 39 6.63 -3.98 0.82
C ILE A 39 6.29 -5.26 0.05
N ARG A 40 6.42 -5.26 -1.29
CA ARG A 40 6.18 -6.45 -2.11
C ARG A 40 7.06 -7.61 -1.70
N SER A 41 8.35 -7.35 -1.46
CA SER A 41 9.31 -8.37 -1.01
C SER A 41 8.94 -8.93 0.37
N GLN A 42 8.49 -8.07 1.30
CA GLN A 42 8.01 -8.49 2.61
C GLN A 42 6.71 -9.34 2.50
N LEU A 43 5.76 -8.95 1.64
CA LEU A 43 4.54 -9.73 1.39
C LEU A 43 4.84 -11.12 0.80
N GLN A 44 5.81 -11.22 -0.12
CA GLN A 44 6.25 -12.50 -0.67
C GLN A 44 6.87 -13.42 0.38
N PHE A 45 7.66 -12.85 1.29
CA PHE A 45 8.23 -13.57 2.42
C PHE A 45 7.12 -14.10 3.34
N GLU A 46 6.22 -13.23 3.79
CA GLU A 46 5.10 -13.61 4.68
C GLU A 46 4.20 -14.66 4.03
N ARG A 47 3.91 -14.54 2.72
CA ARG A 47 3.13 -15.55 1.99
C ARG A 47 3.82 -16.91 2.01
N THR A 48 5.14 -16.91 1.83
CA THR A 48 5.95 -18.14 1.84
C THR A 48 5.96 -18.77 3.23
N ASP A 49 6.11 -17.97 4.28
CA ASP A 49 6.03 -18.43 5.67
C ASP A 49 4.64 -18.99 6.01
N ALA A 50 3.57 -18.28 5.65
CA ALA A 50 2.19 -18.74 5.85
C ALA A 50 1.94 -20.09 5.17
N ARG A 51 2.47 -20.31 3.95
CA ARG A 51 2.40 -21.60 3.26
C ARG A 51 3.17 -22.71 3.99
N LYS A 52 4.39 -22.42 4.45
CA LYS A 52 5.20 -23.37 5.24
C LYS A 52 4.50 -23.77 6.54
N ASN A 53 3.78 -22.84 7.15
CA ASN A 53 3.01 -23.05 8.38
C ASN A 53 1.57 -23.52 8.14
N HIS A 54 1.23 -23.96 6.91
CA HIS A 54 -0.10 -24.45 6.51
C HIS A 54 -1.26 -23.47 6.75
N LYS A 55 -0.98 -22.17 6.84
CA LYS A 55 -1.97 -21.10 6.98
C LYS A 55 -2.50 -20.68 5.61
N TRP A 56 -3.18 -21.59 4.92
CA TRP A 56 -3.59 -21.38 3.52
C TRP A 56 -4.45 -20.13 3.29
N ARG A 57 -5.40 -19.87 4.19
CA ARG A 57 -6.26 -18.68 4.12
C ARG A 57 -5.47 -17.37 4.28
N GLU A 58 -4.43 -17.37 5.08
CA GLU A 58 -3.54 -16.21 5.25
C GLU A 58 -2.68 -16.02 3.99
N ALA A 59 -2.13 -17.12 3.46
CA ALA A 59 -1.35 -17.11 2.23
C ALA A 59 -2.15 -16.61 1.01
N ASP A 60 -3.43 -16.96 0.90
CA ASP A 60 -4.30 -16.46 -0.17
C ASP A 60 -4.53 -14.95 -0.05
N LYS A 61 -4.81 -14.44 1.15
CA LYS A 61 -4.94 -12.98 1.34
C LYS A 61 -3.62 -12.24 1.09
N LEU A 62 -2.48 -12.83 1.46
CA LEU A 62 -1.17 -12.24 1.19
C LEU A 62 -0.85 -12.22 -0.32
N LYS A 63 -1.36 -13.18 -1.09
CA LYS A 63 -1.30 -13.15 -2.55
C LYS A 63 -2.12 -11.98 -3.11
N ASP A 64 -3.32 -11.75 -2.59
CA ASP A 64 -4.15 -10.61 -3.02
C ASP A 64 -3.45 -9.26 -2.69
N ALA A 65 -2.85 -9.16 -1.50
CA ALA A 65 -2.06 -8.00 -1.10
C ALA A 65 -0.83 -7.78 -2.02
N GLU A 66 -0.10 -8.84 -2.37
CA GLU A 66 1.04 -8.77 -3.30
C GLU A 66 0.61 -8.30 -4.70
N GLN A 67 -0.56 -8.75 -5.16
CA GLN A 67 -1.12 -8.32 -6.45
C GLN A 67 -1.48 -6.83 -6.44
N GLU A 68 -2.18 -6.36 -5.42
CA GLU A 68 -2.48 -4.92 -5.28
C GLU A 68 -1.19 -4.08 -5.13
N CYS A 69 -0.17 -4.61 -4.46
CA CYS A 69 1.12 -3.94 -4.33
C CYS A 69 1.81 -3.76 -5.69
N THR A 70 1.72 -4.79 -6.54
CA THR A 70 2.27 -4.75 -7.89
C THR A 70 1.55 -3.71 -8.75
N GLN A 71 0.22 -3.68 -8.69
CA GLN A 71 -0.57 -2.70 -9.45
C GLN A 71 -0.37 -1.26 -8.97
N ALA A 72 -0.20 -1.05 -7.66
CA ALA A 72 0.17 0.25 -7.11
C ALA A 72 1.55 0.69 -7.61
N LEU A 73 2.54 -0.20 -7.60
CA LEU A 73 3.89 0.06 -8.12
C LEU A 73 3.88 0.40 -9.61
N ASP A 74 3.09 -0.30 -10.42
CA ASP A 74 2.92 0.00 -11.85
C ASP A 74 2.33 1.39 -12.08
N SER A 75 1.39 1.81 -11.22
CA SER A 75 0.76 3.14 -11.28
C SER A 75 1.75 4.24 -10.91
N VAL A 76 2.52 4.06 -9.83
CA VAL A 76 3.61 4.98 -9.44
C VAL A 76 4.64 5.10 -10.55
N THR A 77 5.08 3.97 -11.11
CA THR A 77 6.07 3.93 -12.20
C THR A 77 5.54 4.65 -13.45
N SER A 78 4.26 4.48 -13.76
CA SER A 78 3.60 5.20 -14.85
C SER A 78 3.55 6.71 -14.60
N ALA A 79 3.26 7.14 -13.38
CA ALA A 79 3.26 8.54 -12.98
C ALA A 79 4.67 9.19 -13.00
N ILE A 80 5.72 8.40 -12.75
CA ILE A 80 7.11 8.85 -12.93
C ILE A 80 7.44 9.07 -14.42
N LEU A 81 7.04 8.13 -15.28
CA LEU A 81 7.34 8.16 -16.71
C LEU A 81 6.48 9.18 -17.48
N ARG A 82 5.27 9.42 -17.01
CA ARG A 82 4.34 10.43 -17.52
C ARG A 82 3.92 11.27 -16.33
N PRO A 83 4.47 12.48 -16.15
CA PRO A 83 4.04 13.38 -15.09
C PRO A 83 2.56 13.70 -15.28
N ILE A 84 1.68 12.94 -14.61
CA ILE A 84 0.26 13.21 -14.54
C ILE A 84 0.11 14.31 -13.49
N LEU A 85 -0.53 15.43 -13.86
CA LEU A 85 -1.01 16.39 -12.88
C LEU A 85 -2.06 15.67 -12.03
N ILE A 86 -1.68 15.23 -10.84
CA ILE A 86 -2.57 14.54 -9.91
C ILE A 86 -3.64 15.55 -9.49
N GLY A 87 -4.80 15.44 -10.14
CA GLY A 87 -5.91 16.35 -9.95
C GLY A 87 -6.53 16.17 -8.56
N LYS A 88 -6.81 17.30 -7.91
CA LYS A 88 -7.51 17.38 -6.61
C LYS A 88 -8.80 16.57 -6.63
N ASN A 89 -8.89 15.54 -5.78
CA ASN A 89 -10.13 14.77 -5.60
C ASN A 89 -10.46 14.64 -4.10
N GLN A 90 -11.53 15.30 -3.66
CA GLN A 90 -11.99 15.26 -2.27
C GLN A 90 -12.41 13.86 -1.79
N ASP A 91 -12.85 12.99 -2.69
CA ASP A 91 -13.24 11.62 -2.34
C ASP A 91 -12.00 10.79 -1.96
N ASN A 92 -10.88 11.00 -2.66
CA ASN A 92 -9.61 10.37 -2.32
C ASN A 92 -9.14 10.80 -0.92
N LEU A 93 -9.38 12.06 -0.57
CA LEU A 93 -9.09 12.65 0.75
C LEU A 93 -9.86 11.99 1.91
N GLN A 94 -11.15 11.72 1.70
CA GLN A 94 -11.97 11.04 2.70
C GLN A 94 -11.58 9.56 2.83
N GLU A 95 -11.31 8.90 1.72
CA GLU A 95 -10.88 7.51 1.68
C GLU A 95 -9.52 7.33 2.38
N MET A 96 -8.58 8.25 2.15
CA MET A 96 -7.29 8.33 2.86
C MET A 96 -7.48 8.43 4.38
N ARG A 97 -8.32 9.36 4.85
CA ARG A 97 -8.59 9.52 6.30
C ARG A 97 -9.24 8.28 6.91
N LYS A 98 -10.11 7.61 6.14
CA LYS A 98 -10.74 6.37 6.56
C LYS A 98 -9.71 5.24 6.71
N ILE A 99 -8.83 5.09 5.72
CA ILE A 99 -7.72 4.12 5.73
C ILE A 99 -6.84 4.39 6.96
N LEU A 100 -6.32 5.60 7.14
CA LEU A 100 -5.49 5.97 8.29
C LEU A 100 -6.19 5.76 9.66
N GLY A 101 -7.52 5.91 9.72
CA GLY A 101 -8.32 5.62 10.91
C GLY A 101 -8.45 4.13 11.23
N GLU A 102 -8.55 3.28 10.20
CA GLU A 102 -8.66 1.82 10.35
C GLU A 102 -7.35 1.18 10.86
N VAL A 103 -6.18 1.78 10.56
CA VAL A 103 -4.85 1.33 11.06
C VAL A 103 -4.84 1.17 12.57
N LYS A 104 -5.37 2.15 13.30
CA LYS A 104 -5.33 2.19 14.77
C LYS A 104 -6.20 1.11 15.42
N THR A 105 -7.05 0.45 14.64
CA THR A 105 -8.02 -0.55 15.11
C THR A 105 -7.73 -1.97 14.63
N ALA A 106 -6.80 -2.16 13.68
CA ALA A 106 -6.47 -3.46 13.11
C ALA A 106 -5.61 -4.31 14.08
N ALA A 107 -6.27 -4.95 15.05
CA ALA A 107 -5.63 -5.72 16.10
C ALA A 107 -5.28 -7.16 15.65
N LYS A 108 -5.93 -7.68 14.59
CA LYS A 108 -5.71 -9.06 14.10
C LYS A 108 -4.96 -9.09 12.77
N THR A 109 -4.15 -10.12 12.55
CA THR A 109 -3.39 -10.35 11.31
C THR A 109 -4.25 -10.24 10.05
N GLN A 110 -5.47 -10.78 10.08
CA GLN A 110 -6.37 -10.72 8.93
C GLN A 110 -6.87 -9.30 8.62
N GLU A 111 -7.19 -8.53 9.66
CA GLU A 111 -7.61 -7.11 9.54
C GLU A 111 -6.46 -6.25 9.03
N ARG A 112 -5.22 -6.61 9.38
CA ARG A 112 -4.00 -5.96 8.87
C ARG A 112 -3.78 -6.22 7.39
N ILE A 113 -3.94 -7.45 6.93
CA ILE A 113 -3.82 -7.76 5.50
C ILE A 113 -4.93 -7.04 4.70
N ASP A 114 -6.15 -6.98 5.24
CA ASP A 114 -7.24 -6.22 4.61
C ASP A 114 -6.93 -4.72 4.55
N PHE A 115 -6.30 -4.17 5.58
CA PHE A 115 -5.81 -2.79 5.60
C PHE A 115 -4.73 -2.53 4.54
N ILE A 116 -3.76 -3.46 4.41
CA ILE A 116 -2.71 -3.40 3.39
C ILE A 116 -3.33 -3.32 2.00
N ILE A 117 -4.28 -4.22 1.69
CA ILE A 117 -5.00 -4.25 0.42
C ILE A 117 -5.70 -2.91 0.12
N LYS A 118 -6.43 -2.36 1.11
CA LYS A 118 -7.13 -1.07 0.94
C LYS A 118 -6.17 0.07 0.65
N SER A 119 -5.04 0.13 1.36
CA SER A 119 -4.02 1.16 1.18
C SER A 119 -3.40 1.11 -0.21
N LEU A 120 -3.07 -0.09 -0.68
CA LEU A 120 -2.49 -0.30 -2.00
C LEU A 120 -3.48 0.05 -3.13
N SER A 121 -4.75 -0.37 -3.00
CA SER A 121 -5.79 0.01 -3.96
C SER A 121 -6.02 1.52 -4.00
N PHE A 122 -5.91 2.21 -2.86
CA PHE A 122 -5.97 3.66 -2.79
C PHE A 122 -4.79 4.29 -3.57
N LEU A 123 -3.56 3.85 -3.32
CA LEU A 123 -2.37 4.33 -4.04
C LEU A 123 -2.48 4.13 -5.56
N ARG A 124 -2.99 2.99 -6.01
CA ARG A 124 -3.28 2.76 -7.43
C ARG A 124 -4.24 3.82 -7.99
N ARG A 125 -5.36 4.07 -7.30
CA ARG A 125 -6.42 4.95 -7.78
C ARG A 125 -6.02 6.43 -7.85
N ILE A 126 -5.15 6.91 -6.96
CA ILE A 126 -4.75 8.33 -6.97
C ILE A 126 -3.68 8.63 -8.04
N LEU A 127 -3.03 7.61 -8.59
CA LEU A 127 -1.94 7.71 -9.57
C LEU A 127 -2.35 7.23 -10.97
N THR A 128 -3.63 6.91 -11.17
CA THR A 128 -4.23 6.55 -12.47
C THR A 128 -5.16 7.67 -12.92
#